data_AF-A0A970K8T2-F1
#
_entry.id   AF-A0A970K8T2-F1
#
_cell.length_a   1.000
_cell.length_b   1.000
_cell.length_c   1.000
_cell.angle_alpha   90.00
_cell.angle_beta   90.00
_cell.angle_gamma   90.00
#
_symmetry.space_group_name_H-M   'P 1'
#
loop_
_entity.id
_entity.type
_entity.pdbx_description
1 polymer ?
#
loop_
_entity_poly.entity_id
_entity_poly.type
_entity_poly.pdbx_seq_one_letter_code
_entity_poly.pdbx_strand_id
1 'polypeptide(L)'
;ESDHLSLELKSGDMDFAELRNQYENNKENLEALLQKLGVNNIEAAKLKKEELNGIHNDIVSLEKQITGLLDGAEYEELAAQLSSYGDLGHVRDLATIESAMKELNDKKVGLLVKRESLETNIAKWQSEYGDVNGLLEQIIEVKMANKEVEAEIEKLAPLPSEFENTDMYRAKLVGLRKSYEENRDALQALNREYLDIENSLPELSYEDMKEAYQQAEETFIHKLEQGKKLLKIKAAFEATRAQIDDNSFKPVADAFSRYVVTLTNGNFTSGDISNDFELKLAKDDNTNIPVELLSTGTYDAVALALRLAVAEYIFGDRKGFIILDDCLVDLDPDRKQAAVNLIKKFAEKHQVIFTTCSPETAALLGGTIIHMS
;
A
#
# COMPACT_ATOMS: atom_id res chain seq x y z
N GLU A 1 -55.45 91.15 100.33
CA GLU A 1 -56.27 90.14 99.63
C GLU A 1 -55.52 89.81 98.34
N SER A 2 -55.19 88.58 97.98
CA SER A 2 -55.64 87.26 98.42
C SER A 2 -54.62 86.23 97.93
N ASP A 3 -54.47 85.18 98.72
CA ASP A 3 -54.03 83.83 98.39
C ASP A 3 -52.60 83.55 97.89
N HIS A 4 -51.89 82.85 98.78
CA HIS A 4 -50.66 82.13 98.57
C HIS A 4 -50.79 81.07 97.46
N LEU A 5 -49.97 81.20 96.41
CA LEU A 5 -49.51 80.05 95.63
C LEU A 5 -48.02 80.24 95.27
N SER A 6 -47.13 79.76 96.14
CA SER A 6 -45.71 79.59 95.83
C SER A 6 -45.53 78.25 95.13
N LEU A 7 -45.31 78.29 93.81
CA LEU A 7 -44.99 77.15 92.96
C LEU A 7 -43.47 76.95 93.00
N GLU A 8 -43.01 75.89 93.64
CA GLU A 8 -41.60 75.49 93.54
C GLU A 8 -41.50 73.97 93.42
N LEU A 9 -40.47 73.55 92.65
CA LEU A 9 -39.99 72.20 92.35
C LEU A 9 -40.59 71.59 91.06
N LYS A 10 -39.80 71.01 90.15
CA LYS A 10 -38.41 70.58 90.19
C LYS A 10 -37.92 70.47 88.74
N SER A 11 -36.81 71.12 88.40
CA SER A 11 -35.93 70.60 87.35
C SER A 11 -35.44 69.25 87.84
N GLY A 12 -35.69 68.18 87.09
CA GLY A 12 -35.01 66.92 87.33
C GLY A 12 -33.49 67.17 87.27
N ASP A 13 -32.82 66.90 88.38
CA ASP A 13 -31.37 66.67 88.53
C ASP A 13 -30.35 67.75 88.14
N MET A 14 -30.70 69.04 88.06
CA MET A 14 -29.70 70.10 87.91
C MET A 14 -29.90 71.24 88.92
N ASP A 15 -28.92 71.42 89.81
CA ASP A 15 -28.83 72.57 90.72
C ASP A 15 -28.46 73.82 89.91
N PHE A 16 -29.49 74.57 89.54
CA PHE A 16 -29.36 75.73 88.67
C PHE A 16 -28.51 76.85 89.28
N ALA A 17 -28.44 76.93 90.62
CA ALA A 17 -27.65 77.94 91.30
C ALA A 17 -26.15 77.64 91.16
N GLU A 18 -25.76 76.38 91.34
CA GLU A 18 -24.37 75.96 91.17
C GLU A 18 -23.93 76.02 89.70
N LEU A 19 -24.80 75.59 88.77
CA LEU A 19 -24.51 75.69 87.33
C LEU A 19 -24.36 77.15 86.86
N ARG A 20 -25.19 78.06 87.41
CA ARG A 20 -25.09 79.50 87.11
C ARG A 20 -23.82 80.11 87.66
N ASN A 21 -23.40 79.74 88.87
CA ASN A 21 -22.12 80.19 89.43
C ASN A 21 -20.94 79.66 88.61
N GLN A 22 -20.98 78.40 88.17
CA GLN A 22 -19.95 77.86 87.27
C GLN A 22 -19.94 78.58 85.93
N TYR A 23 -21.11 78.91 85.37
CA TYR A 23 -21.20 79.67 84.12
C TYR A 23 -20.62 81.08 84.27
N GLU A 24 -21.00 81.84 85.30
CA GLU A 24 -20.48 83.19 85.52
C GLU A 24 -18.96 83.17 85.79
N ASN A 25 -18.48 82.23 86.61
CA ASN A 25 -17.04 82.10 86.87
C ASN A 25 -16.26 81.68 85.62
N ASN A 26 -16.80 80.76 84.81
CA ASN A 26 -16.19 80.39 83.53
C ASN A 26 -16.25 81.53 82.49
N LYS A 27 -17.30 82.35 82.52
CA LYS A 27 -17.44 83.53 81.65
C LYS A 27 -16.43 84.61 82.05
N GLU A 28 -16.28 84.91 83.33
CA GLU A 28 -15.24 85.84 83.81
C GLU A 28 -13.83 85.32 83.48
N ASN A 29 -13.56 84.02 83.65
CA ASN A 29 -12.29 83.41 83.26
C ASN A 29 -12.04 83.47 81.75
N LEU A 30 -13.07 83.26 80.93
CA LEU A 30 -12.98 83.37 79.47
C LEU A 30 -12.69 84.81 79.05
N GLU A 31 -13.38 85.79 79.63
CA GLU A 31 -13.15 87.22 79.37
C GLU A 31 -11.74 87.63 79.79
N ALA A 32 -11.25 87.17 80.95
CA ALA A 32 -9.87 87.41 81.40
C ALA A 32 -8.82 86.80 80.46
N LEU A 33 -9.05 85.58 79.95
CA LEU A 33 -8.16 84.91 78.99
C LEU A 33 -8.13 85.63 77.64
N LEU A 34 -9.30 86.05 77.15
CA LEU A 34 -9.43 86.81 75.90
C LEU A 34 -8.73 88.17 76.00
N GLN A 35 -8.84 88.85 77.15
CA GLN A 35 -8.15 90.10 77.41
C GLN A 35 -6.63 89.91 77.47
N LYS A 36 -6.13 88.84 78.11
CA LYS A 36 -4.70 88.50 78.18
C LYS A 36 -4.10 88.17 76.81
N LEU A 37 -4.88 87.55 75.92
CA LEU A 37 -4.49 87.25 74.53
C LEU A 37 -4.69 88.44 73.58
N GLY A 38 -5.33 89.52 74.06
CA GLY A 38 -5.65 90.71 73.27
C GLY A 38 -6.57 90.41 72.08
N VAL A 39 -7.60 89.58 72.29
CA VAL A 39 -8.57 89.17 71.26
C VAL A 39 -9.98 89.24 71.81
N ASN A 40 -10.94 89.61 70.96
CA ASN A 40 -12.30 89.96 71.40
C ASN A 40 -13.25 88.75 71.49
N ASN A 41 -12.87 87.61 70.92
CA ASN A 41 -13.65 86.37 70.94
C ASN A 41 -12.74 85.13 70.72
N ILE A 42 -13.30 83.94 70.96
CA ILE A 42 -12.57 82.66 70.83
C ILE A 42 -12.11 82.39 69.40
N GLU A 43 -12.87 82.80 68.39
CA GLU A 43 -12.51 82.61 66.97
C GLU A 43 -11.25 83.38 66.61
N ALA A 44 -11.13 84.64 67.06
CA ALA A 44 -9.95 85.45 66.86
C ALA A 44 -8.73 84.89 67.60
N ALA A 45 -8.92 84.28 68.78
CA ALA A 45 -7.86 83.57 69.49
C ALA A 45 -7.37 82.32 68.73
N LYS A 46 -8.28 81.58 68.09
CA LYS A 46 -7.93 80.45 67.23
C LYS A 46 -7.17 80.89 65.98
N LEU A 47 -7.58 81.99 65.35
CA LEU A 47 -6.90 82.53 64.17
C LEU A 47 -5.46 82.95 64.48
N LYS A 48 -5.23 83.70 65.58
CA LYS A 48 -3.86 84.04 66.02
C LYS A 48 -3.01 82.80 66.32
N LYS A 49 -3.61 81.73 66.85
CA LYS A 49 -2.90 80.47 67.11
C LYS A 49 -2.51 79.78 65.80
N GLU A 50 -3.38 79.79 64.78
CA GLU A 50 -3.05 79.29 63.45
C GLU A 50 -1.94 80.12 62.79
N GLU A 51 -1.97 81.45 62.88
CA GLU A 51 -0.89 82.32 62.40
C GLU A 51 0.44 82.01 63.09
N LEU A 52 0.43 81.85 64.42
CA LEU A 52 1.62 81.52 65.21
C LEU A 52 2.17 80.13 64.83
N ASN A 53 1.29 79.15 64.63
CA ASN A 53 1.68 77.83 64.12
C ASN A 53 2.26 77.91 62.71
N GLY A 54 1.70 78.75 61.83
CA GLY A 54 2.23 79.00 60.49
C GLY A 54 3.65 79.55 60.54
N ILE A 55 3.85 80.63 61.30
CA ILE A 55 5.17 81.25 61.51
C ILE A 55 6.16 80.24 62.12
N HIS A 56 5.72 79.42 63.07
CA HIS A 56 6.58 78.40 63.67
C HIS A 56 7.02 77.34 62.65
N ASN A 57 6.12 76.89 61.78
CA ASN A 57 6.47 75.94 60.72
C ASN A 57 7.43 76.55 59.70
N ASP A 58 7.26 77.84 59.37
CA ASP A 58 8.16 78.56 58.48
C ASP A 58 9.57 78.67 59.09
N ILE A 59 9.67 78.98 60.39
CA ILE A 59 10.93 78.99 61.13
C ILE A 59 11.61 77.62 61.06
N VAL A 60 10.89 76.54 61.38
CA VAL A 60 11.44 75.18 61.34
C VAL A 60 11.90 74.79 59.94
N SER A 61 11.16 75.19 58.89
CA SER A 61 11.56 74.95 57.50
C SER A 61 12.83 75.72 57.12
N LEU A 62 12.92 76.98 57.51
CA LEU A 62 14.10 77.82 57.26
C LEU A 62 15.32 77.32 58.01
N GLU A 63 15.15 76.93 59.29
CA GLU A 63 16.22 76.30 60.07
C GLU A 63 16.74 75.03 59.38
N LYS A 64 15.85 74.17 58.88
CA LYS A 64 16.26 72.96 58.14
C LYS A 64 17.01 73.28 56.84
N GLN A 65 16.60 74.32 56.11
CA GLN A 65 17.31 74.77 54.91
C GLN A 65 18.71 75.30 55.26
N ILE A 66 18.82 76.08 56.33
CA ILE A 66 20.12 76.57 56.83
C ILE A 66 21.01 75.39 57.22
N THR A 67 20.52 74.43 58.01
CA THR A 67 21.29 73.24 58.40
C THR A 67 21.73 72.42 57.18
N GLY A 68 20.87 72.30 56.16
CA GLY A 68 21.21 71.61 54.91
C GLY A 68 22.27 72.35 54.07
N LEU A 69 22.24 73.68 54.05
CA LEU A 69 23.25 74.50 53.37
C LEU A 69 24.59 74.53 54.09
N LEU A 70 24.57 74.44 55.43
CA LEU A 70 25.77 74.43 56.26
C LEU A 70 26.50 73.07 56.27
N ASP A 71 25.82 71.98 55.89
CA ASP A 71 26.35 70.61 55.79
C ASP A 71 27.26 70.19 56.97
N GLY A 72 26.84 70.56 58.19
CA GLY A 72 27.55 70.21 59.42
C GLY A 72 28.61 71.20 59.91
N ALA A 73 28.84 72.33 59.23
CA ALA A 73 29.72 73.41 59.69
C ALA A 73 28.95 74.55 60.39
N GLU A 74 29.58 75.26 61.33
CA GLU A 74 28.97 76.46 61.92
C GLU A 74 29.08 77.66 60.96
N TYR A 75 28.02 78.49 60.88
CA TYR A 75 27.99 79.66 59.99
C TYR A 75 29.17 80.61 60.22
N GLU A 76 29.53 80.82 61.49
CA GLU A 76 30.65 81.68 61.88
C GLU A 76 31.99 81.12 61.41
N GLU A 77 32.17 79.79 61.42
CA GLU A 77 33.36 79.14 60.88
C GLU A 77 33.48 79.32 59.36
N LEU A 78 32.37 79.15 58.62
CA LEU A 78 32.36 79.37 57.17
C LEU A 78 32.60 80.84 56.81
N ALA A 79 32.04 81.78 57.58
CA ALA A 79 32.27 83.21 57.37
C ALA A 79 33.72 83.63 57.66
N ALA A 80 34.34 83.04 58.70
CA ALA A 80 35.76 83.23 59.01
C ALA A 80 36.66 82.63 57.94
N GLN A 81 36.35 81.42 57.45
CA GLN A 81 37.05 80.80 56.32
C GLN A 81 36.95 81.65 55.06
N LEU A 82 35.75 82.13 54.70
CA LEU A 82 35.56 83.01 53.55
C LEU A 82 36.44 84.28 53.66
N SER A 83 36.50 84.87 54.86
CA SER A 83 37.31 86.06 55.14
C SER A 83 38.82 85.78 55.06
N SER A 84 39.25 84.55 55.38
CA SER A 84 40.65 84.13 55.30
C SER A 84 41.18 83.98 53.86
N TYR A 85 40.30 83.79 52.87
CA TYR A 85 40.69 83.59 51.47
C TYR A 85 41.03 84.90 50.73
N GLY A 86 40.81 86.08 51.34
CA GLY A 86 41.23 87.38 50.79
C GLY A 86 40.41 87.84 49.56
N ASP A 87 41.08 88.50 48.60
CA ASP A 87 40.44 89.01 47.37
C ASP A 87 40.18 87.89 46.37
N LEU A 88 38.90 87.55 46.21
CA LEU A 88 38.41 86.50 45.32
C LEU A 88 38.11 87.01 43.89
N GLY A 89 38.40 88.27 43.56
CA GLY A 89 38.10 88.87 42.25
C GLY A 89 38.81 88.21 41.05
N HIS A 90 39.86 87.43 41.29
CA HIS A 90 40.58 86.66 40.26
C HIS A 90 40.15 85.18 40.18
N VAL A 91 39.22 84.73 41.02
CA VAL A 91 38.70 83.37 41.00
C VAL A 91 37.64 83.27 39.91
N ARG A 92 37.64 82.16 39.17
CA ARG A 92 36.61 81.88 38.15
C ARG A 92 35.24 81.85 38.82
N ASP A 93 34.22 82.30 38.11
CA ASP A 93 32.86 82.21 38.62
C ASP A 93 32.45 80.75 38.86
N LEU A 94 31.57 80.54 39.84
CA LEU A 94 31.15 79.21 40.27
C LEU A 94 30.55 78.39 39.12
N ALA A 95 29.77 79.03 38.23
CA ALA A 95 29.16 78.36 37.09
C ALA A 95 30.23 77.86 36.08
N THR A 96 31.29 78.62 35.84
CA THR A 96 32.44 78.20 35.03
C THR A 96 33.21 77.05 35.68
N ILE A 97 33.37 77.05 37.01
CA ILE A 97 34.03 75.95 37.74
C ILE A 97 33.17 74.68 37.67
N GLU A 98 31.87 74.78 37.94
CA GLU A 98 30.92 73.67 37.84
C GLU A 98 30.84 73.09 36.43
N SER A 99 30.82 73.95 35.40
CA SER A 99 30.85 73.52 34.00
C SER A 99 32.15 72.79 33.65
N ALA A 100 33.30 73.31 34.08
CA ALA A 100 34.59 72.66 33.86
C ALA A 100 34.70 71.32 34.62
N MET A 101 34.19 71.25 35.85
CA MET A 101 34.12 70.01 36.62
C MET A 101 33.22 68.98 35.93
N LYS A 102 32.06 69.41 35.42
CA LYS A 102 31.16 68.54 34.65
C LYS A 102 31.84 68.01 33.39
N GLU A 103 32.48 68.88 32.60
CA GLU A 103 33.19 68.46 31.38
C GLU A 103 34.33 67.48 31.68
N LEU A 104 35.11 67.73 32.75
CA LEU A 104 36.16 66.81 33.20
C LEU A 104 35.58 65.48 33.66
N ASN A 105 34.44 65.50 34.37
CA ASN A 105 33.78 64.29 34.83
C ASN A 105 33.21 63.48 33.67
N ASP A 106 32.58 64.13 32.68
CA ASP A 106 32.09 63.47 31.47
C ASP A 106 33.24 62.83 30.68
N LYS A 107 34.38 63.53 30.53
CA LYS A 107 35.60 62.97 29.94
C LYS A 107 36.13 61.77 30.72
N LYS A 108 36.16 61.87 32.06
CA LYS A 108 36.59 60.78 32.94
C LYS A 108 35.69 59.55 32.77
N VAL A 109 34.38 59.73 32.76
CA VAL A 109 33.42 58.64 32.54
C VAL A 109 33.61 58.02 31.16
N GLY A 110 33.75 58.82 30.10
CA GLY A 110 34.01 58.33 28.75
C GLY A 110 35.30 57.51 28.64
N LEU A 111 36.37 57.95 29.31
CA LEU A 111 37.64 57.21 29.36
C LEU A 111 37.52 55.91 30.17
N LEU A 112 36.76 55.89 31.26
CA LEU A 112 36.52 54.67 32.05
C LEU A 112 35.77 53.61 31.24
N VAL A 113 34.70 53.98 30.55
CA VAL A 113 33.95 53.08 29.66
C VAL A 113 34.85 52.54 28.56
N LYS A 114 35.67 53.40 27.94
CA LYS A 114 36.62 52.96 26.90
C LYS A 114 37.66 51.99 27.47
N ARG A 115 38.19 52.26 28.67
CA ARG A 115 39.13 51.36 29.34
C ARG A 115 38.50 49.99 29.58
N GLU A 116 37.31 49.94 30.16
CA GLU A 116 36.58 48.70 30.44
C GLU A 116 36.32 47.90 29.15
N SER A 117 35.94 48.57 28.06
CA SER A 117 35.76 47.92 26.75
C SER A 117 37.06 47.33 26.19
N LEU A 118 38.19 48.03 26.34
CA LEU A 118 39.50 47.56 25.89
C LEU A 118 39.99 46.40 26.75
N GLU A 119 39.83 46.47 28.06
CA GLU A 119 40.15 45.38 29.00
C GLU A 119 39.35 44.12 28.66
N THR A 120 38.06 44.26 28.34
CA THR A 120 37.21 43.15 27.91
C THR A 120 37.71 42.52 26.60
N ASN A 121 38.06 43.34 25.60
CA ASN A 121 38.59 42.85 24.33
C ASN A 121 39.93 42.14 24.49
N ILE A 122 40.83 42.69 25.31
CA ILE A 122 42.13 42.06 25.60
C ILE A 122 41.92 40.72 26.29
N ALA A 123 41.05 40.63 27.29
CA ALA A 123 40.73 39.38 27.97
C ALA A 123 40.17 38.33 27.00
N LYS A 124 39.31 38.75 26.07
CA LYS A 124 38.80 37.89 25.01
C LYS A 124 39.92 37.37 24.10
N TRP A 125 40.79 38.25 23.60
CA TRP A 125 41.91 37.85 22.76
C TRP A 125 42.92 36.96 23.48
N GLN A 126 43.18 37.20 24.76
CA GLN A 126 44.01 36.33 25.59
C GLN A 126 43.37 34.95 25.78
N SER A 127 42.05 34.87 25.91
CA SER A 127 41.36 33.58 25.98
C SER A 127 41.35 32.82 24.65
N GLU A 128 41.22 33.53 23.52
CA GLU A 128 41.14 32.92 22.19
C GLU A 128 42.51 32.53 21.64
N TYR A 129 43.53 33.37 21.84
CA TYR A 129 44.83 33.24 21.18
C TYR A 129 46.00 33.09 22.16
N GLY A 130 45.78 33.25 23.47
CA GLY A 130 46.82 33.22 24.49
C GLY A 130 47.69 34.48 24.47
N ASP A 131 48.56 34.57 23.47
CA ASP A 131 49.47 35.66 23.22
C ASP A 131 49.62 35.94 21.70
N VAL A 132 50.55 36.83 21.35
CA VAL A 132 50.84 37.14 19.94
C VAL A 132 51.40 35.91 19.20
N ASN A 133 52.12 35.02 19.88
CA ASN A 133 52.67 33.81 19.27
C ASN A 133 51.57 32.80 18.97
N GLY A 134 50.63 32.58 19.89
CA GLY A 134 49.48 31.71 19.67
C GLY A 134 48.56 32.21 18.55
N LEU A 135 48.38 33.53 18.42
CA LEU A 135 47.71 34.11 17.24
C LEU A 135 48.48 33.82 15.94
N LEU A 136 49.81 33.95 15.95
CA LEU A 136 50.64 33.65 14.77
C LEU A 136 50.61 32.17 14.41
N GLU A 137 50.63 31.26 15.39
CA GLU A 137 50.47 29.82 15.19
C GLU A 137 49.14 29.52 14.52
N GLN A 138 48.03 30.07 15.01
CA GLN A 138 46.71 29.93 14.40
C GLN A 138 46.66 30.46 12.96
N ILE A 139 47.29 31.61 12.69
CA ILE A 139 47.38 32.14 11.32
C ILE A 139 48.18 31.20 10.41
N ILE A 140 49.27 30.61 10.91
CA ILE A 140 50.08 29.65 10.16
C ILE A 140 49.28 28.38 9.88
N GLU A 141 48.58 27.83 10.87
CA GLU A 141 47.71 26.65 10.71
C GLU A 141 46.64 26.88 9.63
N VAL A 142 45.92 28.00 9.71
CA VAL A 142 44.89 28.34 8.72
C VAL A 142 45.51 28.53 7.33
N LYS A 143 46.69 29.15 7.22
CA LYS A 143 47.40 29.31 5.94
C LYS A 143 47.86 27.97 5.37
N MET A 144 48.35 27.06 6.20
CA MET A 144 48.73 25.72 5.76
C MET A 144 47.51 24.94 5.26
N ALA A 145 46.41 24.96 6.02
CA ALA A 145 45.16 24.34 5.61
C ALA A 145 44.62 24.91 4.28
N ASN A 146 44.66 26.23 4.11
CA ASN A 146 44.27 26.86 2.84
C ASN A 146 45.16 26.40 1.68
N LYS A 147 46.48 26.33 1.88
CA LYS A 147 47.40 25.87 0.85
C LYS A 147 47.18 24.40 0.47
N GLU A 148 46.86 23.56 1.45
CA GLU A 148 46.48 22.16 1.20
C GLU A 148 45.19 22.06 0.38
N VAL A 149 44.16 22.84 0.74
CA VAL A 149 42.89 22.91 -0.01
C VAL A 149 43.11 23.41 -1.43
N GLU A 150 43.92 24.45 -1.64
CA GLU A 150 44.28 24.96 -2.97
C GLU A 150 45.00 23.89 -3.80
N ALA A 151 45.94 23.15 -3.22
CA ALA A 151 46.65 22.06 -3.89
C ALA A 151 45.72 20.89 -4.26
N GLU A 152 44.72 20.57 -3.44
CA GLU A 152 43.70 19.58 -3.77
C GLU A 152 42.77 20.07 -4.90
N ILE A 153 42.40 21.36 -4.91
CA ILE A 153 41.62 21.96 -5.99
C ILE A 153 42.38 21.89 -7.33
N GLU A 154 43.68 22.17 -7.33
CA GLU A 154 44.52 22.07 -8.54
C GLU A 154 44.60 20.64 -9.11
N LYS A 155 44.45 19.60 -8.27
CA LYS A 155 44.42 18.20 -8.72
C LYS A 155 43.08 17.80 -9.35
N LEU A 156 42.01 18.55 -9.10
CA LEU A 156 40.70 18.22 -9.63
C LEU A 156 40.66 18.44 -11.15
N ALA A 157 39.90 17.58 -11.84
CA ALA A 157 39.65 17.78 -13.26
C ALA A 157 38.90 19.11 -13.47
N PRO A 158 39.25 19.87 -14.53
CA PRO A 158 38.53 21.09 -14.85
C PRO A 158 37.06 20.77 -15.18
N LEU A 159 36.19 21.75 -14.93
CA LEU A 159 34.80 21.66 -15.35
C LEU A 159 34.74 21.39 -16.86
N PRO A 160 33.98 20.38 -17.33
CA PRO A 160 33.88 20.11 -18.75
C PRO A 160 33.41 21.36 -19.49
N SER A 161 33.99 21.65 -20.66
CA SER A 161 33.80 22.90 -21.40
C SER A 161 32.35 23.20 -21.81
N GLU A 162 31.47 22.20 -21.74
CA GLU A 162 30.04 22.30 -22.03
C GLU A 162 29.23 22.95 -20.90
N PHE A 163 29.80 23.13 -19.70
CA PHE A 163 29.11 23.69 -18.54
C PHE A 163 29.73 25.01 -18.12
N GLU A 164 28.90 26.04 -17.94
CA GLU A 164 29.36 27.37 -17.49
C GLU A 164 29.74 27.39 -16.02
N ASN A 165 29.12 26.53 -15.19
CA ASN A 165 29.39 26.44 -13.76
C ASN A 165 29.13 25.02 -13.20
N THR A 166 29.60 24.80 -11.98
CA THR A 166 29.50 23.50 -11.28
C THR A 166 28.06 23.10 -10.97
N ASP A 167 27.16 24.07 -10.77
CA ASP A 167 25.76 23.78 -10.44
C ASP A 167 25.01 23.22 -11.65
N MET A 168 25.25 23.76 -12.85
CA MET A 168 24.73 23.20 -14.10
C MET A 168 25.23 21.77 -14.34
N TYR A 169 26.52 21.53 -14.11
CA TYR A 169 27.09 20.18 -14.24
C TYR A 169 26.46 19.20 -13.24
N ARG A 170 26.32 19.61 -11.98
CA ARG A 170 25.66 18.79 -10.94
C ARG A 170 24.20 18.50 -11.29
N ALA A 171 23.44 19.50 -11.74
CA ALA A 171 22.05 19.31 -12.15
C ALA A 171 21.93 18.32 -13.31
N LYS A 172 22.80 18.43 -14.33
CA LYS A 172 22.86 17.49 -15.45
C LYS A 172 23.22 16.09 -15.00
N LEU A 173 24.21 15.95 -14.11
CA LEU A 173 24.66 14.66 -13.58
C LEU A 173 23.58 13.97 -12.75
N VAL A 174 22.85 14.72 -11.92
CA VAL A 174 21.69 14.20 -11.18
C VAL A 174 20.60 13.74 -12.14
N GLY A 175 20.26 14.55 -13.15
CA GLY A 175 19.28 14.16 -14.18
C GLY A 175 19.70 12.93 -14.97
N LEU A 176 20.99 12.83 -15.33
CA LEU A 176 21.52 11.68 -16.06
C LEU A 176 21.51 10.41 -15.21
N ARG A 177 21.87 10.49 -13.93
CA ARG A 177 21.78 9.36 -12.99
C ARG A 177 20.35 8.87 -12.83
N LYS A 178 19.41 9.79 -12.66
CA LYS A 178 17.98 9.46 -12.60
C LYS A 178 17.52 8.74 -13.87
N SER A 179 17.83 9.29 -15.04
CA SER A 179 17.48 8.65 -16.31
C SER A 179 18.15 7.29 -16.51
N TYR A 180 19.40 7.13 -16.06
CA TYR A 180 20.09 5.85 -16.08
C TYR A 180 19.39 4.81 -15.20
N GLU A 181 19.01 5.18 -13.96
CA GLU A 181 18.27 4.31 -13.05
C GLU A 181 16.92 3.92 -13.63
N GLU A 182 16.14 4.87 -14.15
CA GLU A 182 14.85 4.61 -14.80
C GLU A 182 14.98 3.63 -15.98
N ASN A 183 15.97 3.84 -16.86
CA ASN A 183 16.22 2.95 -17.99
C ASN A 183 16.70 1.56 -17.55
N ARG A 184 17.52 1.48 -16.49
CA ARG A 184 17.99 0.20 -15.94
C ARG A 184 16.84 -0.62 -15.38
N ASP A 185 15.95 0.03 -14.64
CA ASP A 185 14.79 -0.63 -14.03
C ASP A 185 13.78 -1.06 -15.10
N ALA A 186 13.58 -0.25 -16.15
CA ALA A 186 12.75 -0.61 -17.31
C ALA A 186 13.33 -1.82 -18.07
N LEU A 187 14.66 -1.85 -18.29
CA LEU A 187 15.32 -3.00 -18.91
C LEU A 187 15.17 -4.27 -18.06
N GLN A 188 15.28 -4.14 -16.74
CA GLN A 188 15.11 -5.27 -15.83
C GLN A 188 13.67 -5.80 -15.86
N ALA A 189 12.67 -4.91 -15.93
CA ALA A 189 11.27 -5.30 -16.08
C ALA A 189 11.03 -6.02 -17.41
N LEU A 190 11.53 -5.47 -18.52
CA LEU A 190 11.39 -6.09 -19.85
C LEU A 190 12.07 -7.46 -19.92
N ASN A 191 13.22 -7.64 -19.28
CA ASN A 191 13.87 -8.95 -19.20
C ASN A 191 13.06 -9.96 -18.38
N ARG A 192 12.36 -9.54 -17.32
CA ARG A 192 11.46 -10.44 -16.60
C ARG A 192 10.28 -10.85 -17.47
N GLU A 193 9.65 -9.88 -18.15
CA GLU A 193 8.57 -10.18 -19.08
C GLU A 193 9.02 -11.12 -20.21
N TYR A 194 10.21 -10.91 -20.77
CA TYR A 194 10.80 -11.79 -21.76
C TYR A 194 10.93 -13.23 -21.22
N LEU A 195 11.51 -13.40 -20.03
CA LEU A 195 11.68 -14.72 -19.42
C LEU A 195 10.35 -15.38 -19.06
N ASP A 196 9.36 -14.61 -18.59
CA ASP A 196 8.03 -15.13 -18.29
C ASP A 196 7.33 -15.62 -19.56
N ILE A 197 7.44 -14.86 -20.66
CA ILE A 197 6.94 -15.27 -21.97
C ILE A 197 7.69 -16.52 -22.45
N GLU A 198 9.02 -16.52 -22.40
CA GLU A 198 9.87 -17.63 -22.82
C GLU A 198 9.55 -18.92 -22.04
N ASN A 199 9.32 -18.82 -20.73
CA ASN A 199 8.92 -19.95 -19.88
C ASN A 199 7.47 -20.39 -20.10
N SER A 200 6.60 -19.50 -20.59
CA SER A 200 5.20 -19.83 -20.91
C SER A 200 5.02 -20.36 -22.32
N LEU A 201 6.05 -20.30 -23.17
CA LEU A 201 6.01 -20.90 -24.49
C LEU A 201 5.85 -22.43 -24.35
N PRO A 202 4.96 -23.04 -25.15
CA PRO A 202 4.88 -24.49 -25.23
C PRO A 202 6.23 -25.10 -25.59
N GLU A 203 6.54 -26.28 -25.03
CA GLU A 203 7.75 -27.03 -25.42
C GLU A 203 7.76 -27.42 -26.91
N LEU A 204 6.57 -27.51 -27.51
CA LEU A 204 6.43 -27.80 -28.94
C LEU A 204 6.72 -26.55 -29.76
N SER A 205 7.59 -26.70 -30.76
CA SER A 205 7.81 -25.66 -31.73
C SER A 205 6.54 -25.40 -32.56
N TYR A 206 6.48 -24.23 -33.19
CA TYR A 206 5.42 -23.94 -34.16
C TYR A 206 5.34 -25.01 -35.27
N GLU A 207 6.49 -25.55 -35.69
CA GLU A 207 6.56 -26.59 -36.71
C GLU A 207 5.92 -27.89 -36.22
N ASP A 208 6.21 -28.30 -34.98
CA ASP A 208 5.60 -29.48 -34.37
C ASP A 208 4.08 -29.31 -34.20
N MET A 209 3.63 -28.13 -33.76
CA MET A 209 2.20 -27.84 -33.64
C MET A 209 1.48 -27.87 -34.99
N LYS A 210 2.13 -27.38 -36.04
CA LYS A 210 1.57 -27.36 -37.40
C LYS A 210 1.46 -28.77 -37.96
N GLU A 211 2.47 -29.61 -37.77
CA GLU A 211 2.41 -31.02 -38.17
C GLU A 211 1.32 -31.78 -37.40
N ALA A 212 1.23 -31.58 -36.08
CA ALA A 212 0.18 -32.19 -35.26
C ALA A 212 -1.23 -31.76 -35.71
N TYR A 213 -1.42 -30.49 -36.07
CA TYR A 213 -2.67 -30.00 -36.63
C TYR A 213 -3.01 -30.71 -37.95
N GLN A 214 -2.06 -30.82 -38.87
CA GLN A 214 -2.28 -31.47 -40.17
C GLN A 214 -2.66 -32.96 -40.01
N GLN A 215 -1.96 -33.69 -39.15
CA GLN A 215 -2.28 -35.09 -38.86
C GLN A 215 -3.67 -35.26 -38.23
N ALA A 216 -4.04 -34.36 -37.31
CA ALA A 216 -5.36 -34.37 -36.69
C ALA A 216 -6.48 -34.08 -37.71
N GLU A 217 -6.25 -33.13 -38.62
CA GLU A 217 -7.17 -32.77 -39.69
C GLU A 217 -7.38 -33.94 -40.67
N GLU A 218 -6.30 -34.58 -41.12
CA GLU A 218 -6.37 -35.77 -41.98
C GLU A 218 -7.13 -36.92 -41.30
N THR A 219 -6.83 -37.18 -40.03
CA THR A 219 -7.50 -38.22 -39.24
C THR A 219 -9.00 -37.93 -39.10
N PHE A 220 -9.36 -36.67 -38.87
CA PHE A 220 -10.75 -36.24 -38.78
C PHE A 220 -11.49 -36.46 -40.11
N ILE A 221 -10.89 -36.04 -41.22
CA ILE A 221 -11.47 -36.21 -42.57
C ILE A 221 -11.71 -37.70 -42.85
N HIS A 222 -10.71 -38.56 -42.57
CA HIS A 222 -10.84 -40.00 -42.78
C HIS A 222 -11.98 -40.62 -41.95
N LYS A 223 -12.07 -40.26 -40.66
CA LYS A 223 -13.17 -40.73 -39.79
C LYS A 223 -14.54 -40.22 -40.26
N LEU A 224 -14.61 -38.98 -40.74
CA LEU A 224 -15.84 -38.42 -41.29
C LEU A 224 -16.33 -39.20 -42.51
N GLU A 225 -15.42 -39.57 -43.42
CA GLU A 225 -15.76 -40.40 -44.58
C GLU A 225 -16.24 -41.81 -44.19
N GLN A 226 -15.57 -42.45 -43.24
CA GLN A 226 -16.01 -43.74 -42.71
C GLN A 226 -17.42 -43.64 -42.09
N GLY A 227 -17.68 -42.61 -41.28
CA GLY A 227 -19.00 -42.34 -40.71
C GLY A 227 -20.08 -42.16 -41.79
N LYS A 228 -19.78 -41.41 -42.86
CA LYS A 228 -20.70 -41.24 -44.00
C LYS A 228 -21.01 -42.57 -44.71
N LYS A 229 -20.02 -43.45 -44.87
CA LYS A 229 -20.21 -44.80 -45.44
C LYS A 229 -21.12 -45.65 -44.55
N LEU A 230 -20.89 -45.65 -43.24
CA LEU A 230 -21.72 -46.38 -42.27
C LEU A 230 -23.17 -45.89 -42.27
N LEU A 231 -23.41 -44.58 -42.38
CA LEU A 231 -24.77 -44.03 -42.49
C LEU A 231 -25.51 -44.52 -43.74
N LYS A 232 -24.81 -44.65 -44.88
CA LYS A 232 -25.40 -45.22 -46.10
C LYS A 232 -25.76 -46.69 -45.93
N ILE A 233 -24.87 -47.48 -45.30
CA ILE A 233 -25.13 -48.89 -45.01
C ILE A 233 -26.33 -49.03 -44.08
N LYS A 234 -26.40 -48.22 -43.02
CA LYS A 234 -27.54 -48.18 -42.10
C LYS A 234 -28.85 -47.89 -42.84
N ALA A 235 -28.87 -46.87 -43.69
CA ALA A 235 -30.06 -46.52 -44.47
C ALA A 235 -30.51 -47.65 -45.40
N ALA A 236 -29.58 -48.31 -46.09
CA ALA A 236 -29.89 -49.46 -46.95
C ALA A 236 -30.43 -50.66 -46.15
N PHE A 237 -29.85 -50.90 -44.96
CA PHE A 237 -30.31 -51.93 -44.05
C PHE A 237 -31.73 -51.66 -43.53
N GLU A 238 -32.01 -50.43 -43.06
CA GLU A 238 -33.34 -50.03 -42.59
C GLU A 238 -34.41 -50.12 -43.70
N ALA A 239 -34.06 -49.71 -44.92
CA ALA A 239 -34.95 -49.84 -46.08
C ALA A 239 -35.27 -51.31 -46.40
N THR A 240 -34.28 -52.20 -46.26
CA THR A 240 -34.47 -53.65 -46.43
C THR A 240 -35.33 -54.22 -45.32
N ARG A 241 -35.09 -53.83 -44.06
CA ARG A 241 -35.89 -54.25 -42.90
C ARG A 241 -37.37 -53.89 -43.08
N ALA A 242 -37.67 -52.70 -43.59
CA ALA A 242 -39.04 -52.24 -43.82
C ALA A 242 -39.79 -53.02 -44.92
N GLN A 243 -39.09 -53.76 -45.79
CA GLN A 243 -39.69 -54.59 -46.84
C GLN A 243 -39.96 -56.03 -46.39
N ILE A 244 -39.55 -56.41 -45.17
CA ILE A 244 -39.67 -57.78 -44.67
C ILE A 244 -40.81 -57.82 -43.64
N ASP A 245 -41.93 -58.49 -43.97
CA ASP A 245 -43.04 -58.75 -43.04
C ASP A 245 -42.65 -59.75 -41.92
N ASP A 246 -43.29 -59.65 -40.75
CA ASP A 246 -43.02 -60.45 -39.52
C ASP A 246 -43.01 -61.99 -39.76
N ASN A 247 -43.74 -62.51 -40.75
CA ASN A 247 -43.76 -63.94 -41.07
C ASN A 247 -42.63 -64.42 -42.00
N SER A 248 -41.81 -63.50 -42.52
CA SER A 248 -40.79 -63.78 -43.54
C SER A 248 -39.38 -64.04 -42.96
N PHE A 249 -39.20 -63.89 -41.64
CA PHE A 249 -37.90 -64.12 -40.97
C PHE A 249 -37.65 -65.58 -40.60
N LYS A 250 -38.68 -66.43 -40.59
CA LYS A 250 -38.56 -67.84 -40.24
C LYS A 250 -37.54 -68.59 -41.12
N PRO A 251 -37.49 -68.42 -42.45
CA PRO A 251 -36.46 -69.05 -43.28
C PRO A 251 -35.03 -68.57 -42.98
N VAL A 252 -34.85 -67.29 -42.65
CA VAL A 252 -33.54 -66.72 -42.27
C VAL A 252 -33.11 -67.29 -40.91
N ALA A 253 -34.02 -67.33 -39.95
CA ALA A 253 -33.79 -67.92 -38.64
C ALA A 253 -33.41 -69.41 -38.77
N ASP A 254 -34.19 -70.19 -39.52
CA ASP A 254 -33.93 -71.62 -39.75
C ASP A 254 -32.57 -71.85 -40.44
N ALA A 255 -32.21 -71.03 -41.42
CA ALA A 255 -30.90 -71.10 -42.09
C ALA A 255 -29.76 -70.74 -41.14
N PHE A 256 -29.94 -69.68 -40.35
CA PHE A 256 -29.01 -69.25 -39.33
C PHE A 256 -28.78 -70.34 -38.27
N SER A 257 -29.84 -70.98 -37.77
CA SER A 257 -29.76 -72.11 -36.84
C SER A 257 -28.88 -73.23 -37.38
N ARG A 258 -29.07 -73.62 -38.65
CA ARG A 258 -28.27 -74.68 -39.29
C ARG A 258 -26.80 -74.28 -39.37
N TYR A 259 -26.52 -73.02 -39.73
CA TYR A 259 -25.15 -72.52 -39.90
C TYR A 259 -24.43 -72.33 -38.57
N VAL A 260 -25.07 -71.79 -37.53
CA VAL A 260 -24.46 -71.63 -36.21
C VAL A 260 -24.07 -72.97 -35.60
N VAL A 261 -24.95 -73.98 -35.65
CA VAL A 261 -24.64 -75.33 -35.13
C VAL A 261 -23.43 -75.90 -35.86
N THR A 262 -23.36 -75.72 -37.18
CA THR A 262 -22.24 -76.21 -37.99
C THR A 262 -20.94 -75.49 -37.67
N LEU A 263 -20.94 -74.15 -37.61
CA LEU A 263 -19.74 -73.34 -37.41
C LEU A 263 -19.21 -73.35 -35.97
N THR A 264 -20.05 -73.72 -35.01
CA THR A 264 -19.67 -73.82 -33.60
C THR A 264 -19.42 -75.25 -33.12
N ASN A 265 -19.43 -76.23 -34.04
CA ASN A 265 -19.34 -77.67 -33.74
C ASN A 265 -20.39 -78.13 -32.72
N GLY A 266 -21.60 -77.58 -32.79
CA GLY A 266 -22.72 -77.93 -31.91
C GLY A 266 -22.68 -77.31 -30.51
N ASN A 267 -21.68 -76.49 -30.20
CA ASN A 267 -21.57 -75.82 -28.89
C ASN A 267 -22.61 -74.71 -28.68
N PHE A 268 -23.23 -74.23 -29.76
CA PHE A 268 -24.29 -73.23 -29.71
C PHE A 268 -25.40 -73.58 -30.70
N THR A 269 -26.65 -73.42 -30.25
CA THR A 269 -27.84 -73.45 -31.08
C THR A 269 -28.44 -72.04 -31.17
N SER A 270 -29.23 -71.76 -32.21
CA SER A 270 -29.94 -70.48 -32.32
C SER A 270 -30.98 -70.38 -31.20
N GLY A 271 -30.90 -69.34 -30.37
CA GLY A 271 -32.02 -68.93 -29.52
C GLY A 271 -33.07 -68.14 -30.32
N ASP A 272 -34.12 -67.68 -29.63
CA ASP A 272 -35.15 -66.81 -30.23
C ASP A 272 -34.51 -65.56 -30.84
N ILE A 273 -34.72 -65.37 -32.14
CA ILE A 273 -34.46 -64.09 -32.81
C ILE A 273 -35.70 -63.23 -32.61
N SER A 274 -35.61 -62.20 -31.77
CA SER A 274 -36.73 -61.28 -31.54
C SER A 274 -37.03 -60.45 -32.80
N ASN A 275 -38.24 -59.86 -32.88
CA ASN A 275 -38.62 -58.93 -33.97
C ASN A 275 -37.71 -57.67 -34.02
N ASP A 276 -36.92 -57.44 -32.96
CA ASP A 276 -35.91 -56.39 -32.86
C ASP A 276 -34.49 -56.84 -33.26
N PHE A 277 -34.33 -58.07 -33.78
CA PHE A 277 -33.05 -58.69 -34.13
C PHE A 277 -32.08 -58.82 -32.94
N GLU A 278 -32.59 -58.88 -31.71
CA GLU A 278 -31.75 -59.26 -30.58
C GLU A 278 -31.44 -60.75 -30.70
N LEU A 279 -30.22 -61.05 -31.11
CA LEU A 279 -29.76 -62.41 -31.30
C LEU A 279 -29.26 -62.96 -29.97
N LYS A 280 -29.83 -64.08 -29.53
CA LYS A 280 -29.35 -64.83 -28.35
C LYS A 280 -28.95 -66.22 -28.79
N LEU A 281 -27.81 -66.71 -28.31
CA LEU A 281 -27.36 -68.08 -28.59
C LEU A 281 -27.62 -68.95 -27.37
N ALA A 282 -28.17 -70.13 -27.57
CA ALA A 282 -28.31 -71.12 -26.52
C ALA A 282 -27.07 -72.02 -26.51
N LYS A 283 -26.41 -72.14 -25.35
CA LYS A 283 -25.23 -73.02 -25.19
C LYS A 283 -25.64 -74.44 -24.77
N ASP A 284 -26.69 -74.52 -23.95
CA ASP A 284 -27.38 -75.74 -23.47
C ASP A 284 -28.88 -75.39 -23.29
N ASP A 285 -29.75 -76.38 -23.03
CA ASP A 285 -31.23 -76.23 -22.93
C ASP A 285 -31.74 -75.11 -21.98
N ASN A 286 -30.87 -74.53 -21.14
CA ASN A 286 -31.23 -73.54 -20.12
C ASN A 286 -30.39 -72.25 -20.09
N THR A 287 -29.43 -72.04 -21.01
CA THR A 287 -28.53 -70.87 -20.96
C THR A 287 -28.49 -70.09 -22.27
N ASN A 288 -29.06 -68.87 -22.25
CA ASN A 288 -28.98 -67.90 -23.34
C ASN A 288 -27.83 -66.93 -23.10
N ILE A 289 -26.91 -66.82 -24.08
CA ILE A 289 -25.74 -65.94 -24.04
C ILE A 289 -25.95 -64.81 -25.05
N PRO A 290 -25.90 -63.53 -24.61
CA PRO A 290 -25.85 -62.36 -25.50
C PRO A 290 -24.60 -62.40 -26.39
N VAL A 291 -24.71 -61.87 -27.61
CA VAL A 291 -23.62 -61.88 -28.60
C VAL A 291 -22.40 -61.09 -28.10
N GLU A 292 -22.59 -60.07 -27.26
CA GLU A 292 -21.54 -59.23 -26.69
C GLU A 292 -20.61 -60.00 -25.72
N LEU A 293 -21.02 -61.17 -25.24
CA LEU A 293 -20.26 -62.01 -24.32
C LEU A 293 -19.54 -63.17 -25.02
N LEU A 294 -19.60 -63.24 -26.36
CA LEU A 294 -18.91 -64.27 -27.14
C LEU A 294 -17.42 -63.94 -27.29
N SER A 295 -16.57 -64.97 -27.34
CA SER A 295 -15.18 -64.79 -27.75
C SER A 295 -15.10 -64.33 -29.20
N THR A 296 -14.04 -63.60 -29.58
CA THR A 296 -13.84 -63.04 -30.93
C THR A 296 -14.09 -64.08 -32.04
N GLY A 297 -13.43 -65.24 -32.00
CA GLY A 297 -13.66 -66.29 -33.00
C GLY A 297 -15.06 -66.93 -32.97
N THR A 298 -15.75 -66.92 -31.83
CA THR A 298 -17.16 -67.37 -31.78
C THR A 298 -18.09 -66.31 -32.39
N TYR A 299 -17.83 -65.04 -32.11
CA TYR A 299 -18.53 -63.92 -32.73
C TYR A 299 -18.39 -63.95 -34.25
N ASP A 300 -17.18 -64.17 -34.77
CA ASP A 300 -16.93 -64.23 -36.22
C ASP A 300 -17.64 -65.40 -36.89
N ALA A 301 -17.65 -66.57 -36.26
CA ALA A 301 -18.41 -67.73 -36.73
C ALA A 301 -19.92 -67.42 -36.80
N VAL A 302 -20.46 -66.76 -35.78
CA VAL A 302 -21.88 -66.38 -35.70
C VAL A 302 -22.22 -65.29 -36.73
N ALA A 303 -21.34 -64.30 -36.90
CA ALA A 303 -21.50 -63.27 -37.92
C ALA A 303 -21.45 -63.85 -39.33
N LEU A 304 -20.57 -64.83 -39.60
CA LEU A 304 -20.53 -65.56 -40.86
C LEU A 304 -21.82 -66.38 -41.08
N ALA A 305 -22.32 -67.09 -40.06
CA ALA A 305 -23.60 -67.81 -40.15
C ALA A 305 -24.75 -66.87 -40.54
N LEU A 306 -24.84 -65.70 -39.92
CA LEU A 306 -25.90 -64.72 -40.21
C LEU A 306 -25.78 -64.17 -41.63
N ARG A 307 -24.57 -63.80 -42.07
CA ARG A 307 -24.32 -63.33 -43.43
C ARG A 307 -24.74 -64.36 -44.48
N LEU A 308 -24.39 -65.64 -44.28
CA LEU A 308 -24.77 -66.72 -45.18
C LEU A 308 -26.28 -67.00 -45.17
N ALA A 309 -26.93 -66.95 -44.00
CA ALA A 309 -28.38 -67.14 -43.88
C ALA A 309 -29.16 -66.02 -44.60
N VAL A 310 -28.73 -64.77 -44.41
CA VAL A 310 -29.31 -63.62 -45.11
C VAL A 310 -29.06 -63.71 -46.62
N ALA A 311 -27.85 -64.09 -47.04
CA ALA A 311 -27.53 -64.28 -48.46
C ALA A 311 -28.38 -65.37 -49.11
N GLU A 312 -28.53 -66.54 -48.47
CA GLU A 312 -29.40 -67.64 -48.94
C GLU A 312 -30.84 -67.16 -49.11
N TYR A 313 -31.35 -66.38 -48.15
CA TYR A 313 -32.70 -65.83 -48.21
C TYR A 313 -32.86 -64.79 -49.34
N ILE A 314 -31.93 -63.86 -49.48
CA ILE A 314 -31.96 -62.82 -50.52
C ILE A 314 -31.89 -63.44 -51.92
N PHE A 315 -31.04 -64.46 -52.10
CA PHE A 315 -30.88 -65.12 -53.38
C PHE A 315 -32.08 -66.03 -53.72
N GLY A 316 -32.68 -66.67 -52.73
CA GLY A 316 -33.74 -67.67 -52.94
C GLY A 316 -33.29 -68.74 -53.94
N ASP A 317 -34.11 -69.01 -54.96
CA ASP A 317 -33.76 -69.95 -56.04
C ASP A 317 -32.85 -69.34 -57.13
N ARG A 318 -32.47 -68.06 -57.02
CA ARG A 318 -31.63 -67.39 -58.01
C ARG A 318 -30.15 -67.62 -57.71
N LYS A 319 -29.34 -67.74 -58.76
CA LYS A 319 -27.88 -67.76 -58.62
C LYS A 319 -27.37 -66.33 -58.38
N GLY A 320 -26.96 -66.02 -57.15
CA GLY A 320 -26.26 -64.80 -56.76
C GLY A 320 -24.76 -65.02 -56.55
N PHE A 321 -24.06 -63.96 -56.14
CA PHE A 321 -22.66 -64.02 -55.72
C PHE A 321 -22.44 -63.31 -54.38
N ILE A 322 -21.50 -63.81 -53.58
CA ILE A 322 -21.00 -63.15 -52.36
C ILE A 322 -19.49 -62.92 -52.46
N ILE A 323 -19.04 -61.87 -51.80
CA ILE A 323 -17.61 -61.58 -51.61
C ILE A 323 -17.35 -61.65 -50.10
N LEU A 324 -16.39 -62.50 -49.71
CA LEU A 324 -15.97 -62.69 -48.32
C LEU A 324 -14.51 -62.24 -48.18
N ASP A 325 -14.26 -61.30 -47.28
CA ASP A 325 -12.92 -60.73 -47.06
C ASP A 325 -12.34 -61.20 -45.73
N ASP A 326 -11.42 -62.16 -45.82
CA ASP A 326 -10.63 -62.80 -44.76
C ASP A 326 -11.39 -63.15 -43.46
N CYS A 327 -12.67 -63.51 -43.58
CA CYS A 327 -13.56 -63.70 -42.44
C CYS A 327 -13.31 -64.98 -41.62
N LEU A 328 -12.20 -65.68 -41.85
CA LEU A 328 -11.82 -66.92 -41.16
C LEU A 328 -10.54 -66.77 -40.33
N VAL A 329 -9.91 -65.59 -40.29
CA VAL A 329 -8.58 -65.38 -39.69
C VAL A 329 -8.53 -65.77 -38.21
N ASP A 330 -9.54 -65.39 -37.43
CA ASP A 330 -9.60 -65.56 -35.97
C ASP A 330 -10.30 -66.86 -35.51
N LEU A 331 -10.63 -67.77 -36.45
CA LEU A 331 -11.19 -69.08 -36.14
C LEU A 331 -10.11 -70.09 -35.77
N ASP A 332 -10.35 -70.87 -34.71
CA ASP A 332 -9.54 -72.05 -34.39
C ASP A 332 -9.59 -73.10 -35.53
N PRO A 333 -8.60 -74.00 -35.63
CA PRO A 333 -8.47 -74.92 -36.76
C PRO A 333 -9.73 -75.76 -37.04
N ASP A 334 -10.41 -76.25 -36.00
CA ASP A 334 -11.59 -77.09 -36.14
C ASP A 334 -12.77 -76.26 -36.69
N ARG A 335 -12.99 -75.05 -36.17
CA ARG A 335 -14.04 -74.14 -36.68
C ARG A 335 -13.72 -73.60 -38.05
N LYS A 336 -12.45 -73.30 -38.35
CA LYS A 336 -11.99 -72.89 -39.68
C LYS A 336 -12.30 -73.97 -40.72
N GLN A 337 -12.06 -75.24 -40.40
CA GLN A 337 -12.40 -76.35 -41.28
C GLN A 337 -13.91 -76.49 -41.50
N ALA A 338 -14.71 -76.34 -40.43
CA ALA A 338 -16.17 -76.33 -40.53
C ALA A 338 -16.69 -75.18 -41.41
N ALA A 339 -16.10 -73.99 -41.26
CA ALA A 339 -16.44 -72.81 -42.06
C ALA A 339 -16.07 -72.97 -43.53
N VAL A 340 -14.89 -73.51 -43.83
CA VAL A 340 -14.47 -73.84 -45.20
C VAL A 340 -15.46 -74.82 -45.85
N ASN A 341 -15.84 -75.88 -45.14
CA ASN A 341 -16.80 -76.87 -45.65
C ASN A 341 -18.17 -76.23 -45.91
N LEU A 342 -18.59 -75.34 -45.03
CA LEU A 342 -19.86 -74.62 -45.18
C LEU A 342 -19.84 -73.68 -46.39
N ILE A 343 -18.76 -72.91 -46.56
CA ILE A 343 -18.57 -72.01 -47.70
C ILE A 343 -18.56 -72.81 -49.02
N LYS A 344 -17.89 -73.97 -49.06
CA LYS A 344 -17.90 -74.86 -50.23
C LYS A 344 -19.30 -75.32 -50.57
N LYS A 345 -20.08 -75.75 -49.58
CA LYS A 345 -21.47 -76.16 -49.77
C LYS A 345 -22.36 -75.01 -50.26
N PHE A 346 -22.14 -73.80 -49.75
CA PHE A 346 -22.81 -72.60 -50.25
C PHE A 346 -22.41 -72.31 -51.71
N ALA A 347 -21.13 -72.53 -52.04
CA ALA A 347 -20.57 -72.34 -53.37
C ALA A 347 -21.13 -73.32 -54.43
N GLU A 348 -21.73 -74.44 -54.02
CA GLU A 348 -22.42 -75.36 -54.93
C GLU A 348 -23.66 -74.71 -55.58
N LYS A 349 -24.30 -73.77 -54.87
CA LYS A 349 -25.53 -73.09 -55.32
C LYS A 349 -25.28 -71.66 -55.79
N HIS A 350 -24.32 -70.96 -55.18
CA HIS A 350 -24.06 -69.54 -55.42
C HIS A 350 -22.58 -69.28 -55.69
N GLN A 351 -22.23 -68.23 -56.41
CA GLN A 351 -20.82 -67.91 -56.62
C GLN A 351 -20.21 -67.29 -55.34
N VAL A 352 -19.04 -67.78 -54.92
CA VAL A 352 -18.31 -67.22 -53.78
C VAL A 352 -16.96 -66.72 -54.27
N ILE A 353 -16.67 -65.43 -54.02
CA ILE A 353 -15.35 -64.83 -54.19
C ILE A 353 -14.79 -64.63 -52.79
N PHE A 354 -13.63 -65.22 -52.50
CA PHE A 354 -12.99 -65.11 -51.19
C PHE A 354 -11.63 -64.44 -51.33
N THR A 355 -11.38 -63.40 -50.54
CA THR A 355 -10.08 -62.74 -50.42
C THR A 355 -9.44 -63.13 -49.09
N THR A 356 -8.16 -63.49 -49.09
CA THR A 356 -7.42 -63.85 -47.88
C THR A 356 -5.93 -63.57 -48.05
N CYS A 357 -5.27 -63.21 -46.95
CA CYS A 357 -3.82 -63.11 -46.89
C CYS A 357 -3.16 -64.44 -46.46
N SER A 358 -3.95 -65.47 -46.12
CA SER A 358 -3.46 -66.77 -45.66
C SER A 358 -3.39 -67.79 -46.81
N PRO A 359 -2.19 -68.22 -47.25
CA PRO A 359 -2.05 -69.24 -48.28
C PRO A 359 -2.66 -70.59 -47.87
N GLU A 360 -2.63 -70.90 -46.58
CA GLU A 360 -3.25 -72.09 -46.00
C GLU A 360 -4.79 -72.04 -46.16
N THR A 361 -5.41 -70.90 -45.85
CA THR A 361 -6.86 -70.73 -46.00
C THR A 361 -7.28 -70.82 -47.46
N ALA A 362 -6.51 -70.23 -48.39
CA ALA A 362 -6.73 -70.36 -49.83
C ALA A 362 -6.64 -71.83 -50.30
N ALA A 363 -5.64 -72.58 -49.81
CA ALA A 363 -5.49 -73.99 -50.13
C ALA A 363 -6.65 -74.85 -49.58
N LEU A 364 -7.14 -74.55 -48.37
CA LEU A 364 -8.27 -75.23 -47.75
C LEU A 364 -9.58 -74.98 -48.51
N LEU A 365 -9.84 -73.74 -48.94
CA LEU A 365 -11.03 -73.37 -49.73
C LEU A 365 -11.01 -73.98 -51.14
N GLY A 366 -9.83 -74.09 -51.76
CA GLY A 366 -9.67 -74.59 -53.13
C GLY A 366 -10.30 -73.68 -54.18
N GLY A 367 -10.67 -74.24 -55.34
CA GLY A 367 -11.22 -73.47 -56.46
C GLY A 367 -10.14 -72.76 -57.31
N THR A 368 -10.52 -71.69 -58.00
CA THR A 368 -9.60 -70.90 -58.82
C THR A 368 -8.89 -69.86 -57.96
N ILE A 369 -7.60 -70.07 -57.68
CA ILE A 369 -6.78 -69.16 -56.88
C ILE A 369 -6.14 -68.11 -57.80
N ILE A 370 -6.35 -66.83 -57.46
CA ILE A 370 -5.73 -65.69 -58.16
C ILE A 370 -4.77 -65.02 -57.17
N HIS A 371 -3.49 -64.99 -57.52
CA HIS A 371 -2.48 -64.28 -56.74
C HIS A 371 -2.50 -62.80 -57.11
N MET A 372 -2.85 -61.94 -56.14
CA MET A 372 -2.73 -60.49 -56.29
C MET A 372 -1.35 -60.07 -55.79
N SER A 373 -0.55 -59.53 -56.71
CA SER A 373 0.84 -59.09 -56.51
C SER A 373 0.93 -57.69 -55.92
#